data_AF-D4KC28-F1
#
_entry.id   AF-D4KC28-F1
#
_cell.length_a   1.000
_cell.length_b   1.000
_cell.length_c   1.000
_cell.angle_alpha   90.00
_cell.angle_beta   90.00
_cell.angle_gamma   90.00
#
_symmetry.space_group_name_H-M   'P 1'
#
loop_
_entity.id
_entity.type
_entity.pdbx_description
1 polymer ?
#
loop_
_entity_poly.entity_id
_entity_poly.type
_entity_poly.pdbx_seq_one_letter_code
_entity_poly.pdbx_strand_id
1 'polypeptide(L)' 'MEKIFTEFVESMHRLYKNGMVQDKFVENLLEGKKISLDDYLYIVNGKEV' A
#
# COMPACT_ATOMS: atom_id res chain seq x y z
N MET A 1 -4.30 12.29 14.56
CA MET A 1 -4.31 12.91 13.23
C MET A 1 -4.39 11.76 12.24
N GLU A 2 -5.50 11.59 11.53
CA GLU A 2 -5.56 10.55 10.50
C GLU A 2 -4.53 10.87 9.42
N LYS A 3 -3.67 9.90 9.11
CA LYS A 3 -2.73 10.04 8.01
C LYS A 3 -3.54 10.02 6.70
N ILE A 4 -3.39 11.06 5.89
CA ILE A 4 -4.01 11.12 4.57
C ILE A 4 -3.05 10.43 3.60
N PHE A 5 -3.45 9.27 3.08
CA PHE A 5 -2.71 8.57 2.04
C PHE A 5 -3.01 9.18 0.66
N THR A 6 -2.06 9.05 -0.26
CA THR A 6 -2.24 9.55 -1.63
C THR A 6 -3.26 8.69 -2.39
N GLU A 7 -3.86 9.24 -3.44
CA GLU A 7 -4.78 8.48 -4.32
C GLU A 7 -4.12 7.24 -4.94
N PHE A 8 -2.81 7.31 -5.18
CA PHE A 8 -2.02 6.17 -5.64
C PHE A 8 -2.02 5.05 -4.58
N VAL A 9 -1.68 5.37 -3.34
CA VAL A 9 -1.61 4.41 -2.22
C VAL A 9 -2.99 3.81 -1.94
N GLU A 10 -4.04 4.63 -1.96
CA GLU A 10 -5.44 4.20 -1.86
C GLU A 10 -5.85 3.23 -2.97
N SER A 11 -5.42 3.51 -4.21
CA SER A 11 -5.68 2.63 -5.36
C SER A 11 -4.94 1.31 -5.21
N MET A 12 -3.68 1.34 -4.79
CA MET A 12 -2.88 0.14 -4.53
C MET A 12 -3.48 -0.72 -3.43
N HIS A 13 -3.95 -0.11 -2.33
CA HIS A 13 -4.65 -0.83 -1.28
C HIS A 13 -5.89 -1.56 -1.82
N ARG A 14 -6.72 -0.90 -2.63
CA ARG A 14 -7.89 -1.53 -3.25
C ARG A 14 -7.50 -2.67 -4.20
N LEU A 15 -6.47 -2.48 -5.02
CA LEU A 15 -6.02 -3.53 -5.95
C LEU A 15 -5.45 -4.74 -5.21
N TYR A 16 -4.66 -4.50 -4.16
CA TYR A 16 -4.12 -5.54 -3.29
C TYR A 16 -5.23 -6.33 -2.58
N LYS A 17 -6.17 -5.63 -1.93
CA LYS A 17 -7.30 -6.24 -1.23
C LYS A 17 -8.20 -7.09 -2.14
N ASN A 18 -8.33 -6.72 -3.41
CA ASN A 18 -9.08 -7.49 -4.40
C ASN A 18 -8.27 -8.61 -5.06
N GLY A 19 -7.04 -8.88 -4.61
CA GLY A 19 -6.17 -9.92 -5.16
C GLY A 19 -5.67 -9.63 -6.59
N MET A 20 -5.79 -8.38 -7.05
CA MET A 20 -5.33 -7.98 -8.39
C MET A 20 -3.83 -7.68 -8.41
N VAL A 21 -3.24 -7.45 -7.24
CA VAL A 21 -1.82 -7.19 -7.03
C VAL A 21 -1.32 -8.12 -5.94
N GLN A 22 -0.16 -8.74 -6.17
CA GLN A 22 0.47 -9.69 -5.24
C GLN A 22 1.50 -9.00 -4.34
N ASP A 23 1.85 -9.64 -3.22
CA ASP A 23 2.83 -9.18 -2.24
C ASP A 23 4.13 -8.71 -2.91
N LYS A 24 4.69 -9.54 -3.80
CA LYS A 24 5.94 -9.24 -4.51
C LYS A 24 5.90 -7.91 -5.26
N PHE A 25 4.75 -7.53 -5.81
CA PHE A 25 4.61 -6.25 -6.50
C PHE A 25 4.67 -5.08 -5.52
N VAL A 26 3.98 -5.17 -4.39
CA VAL A 26 3.98 -4.11 -3.36
C VAL A 26 5.36 -4.01 -2.68
N GLU A 27 6.02 -5.14 -2.43
CA GLU A 27 7.42 -5.19 -1.99
C GLU A 27 8.35 -4.46 -2.95
N ASN A 28 8.23 -4.71 -4.27
CA ASN A 28 9.05 -4.04 -5.27
C ASN A 28 8.83 -2.52 -5.29
N LEU A 29 7.61 -2.04 -4.99
CA LEU A 29 7.35 -0.61 -4.84
C LEU A 29 8.10 -0.03 -3.62
N LEU A 30 8.16 -0.78 -2.51
CA LEU A 30 8.90 -0.37 -1.31
C LEU A 30 10.42 -0.39 -1.55
N GLU A 31 10.95 -1.49 -2.09
CA GLU A 31 12.38 -1.65 -2.44
C GLU A 31 12.83 -0.57 -3.42
N GLY A 32 11.99 -0.28 -4.43
CA GLY A 32 12.21 0.78 -5.42
C GLY A 32 11.97 2.20 -4.91
N LYS A 33 11.67 2.38 -3.60
CA LYS A 33 11.37 3.66 -2.94
C LYS A 33 10.25 4.46 -3.63
N LYS A 34 9.30 3.77 -4.26
CA LYS A 34 8.10 4.36 -4.87
C LYS A 34 7.01 4.66 -3.84
N ILE A 35 7.05 3.94 -2.71
CA ILE A 35 6.19 4.13 -1.55
C ILE A 35 7.04 4.10 -0.28
N SER A 36 6.55 4.68 0.81
CA SER A 36 7.18 4.58 2.12
C SER A 36 6.82 3.26 2.83
N LEU A 37 7.52 2.94 3.92
CA LEU A 37 7.17 1.79 4.76
C LEU A 37 5.74 1.90 5.32
N ASP A 38 5.32 3.09 5.72
CA ASP A 38 3.96 3.30 6.21
C ASP A 38 2.91 3.07 5.13
N ASP A 39 3.19 3.49 3.89
CA ASP A 39 2.29 3.26 2.75
C ASP A 39 2.20 1.76 2.44
N TYR A 40 3.34 1.05 2.49
CA TYR A 40 3.39 -0.40 2.34
C TYR A 40 2.51 -1.08 3.41
N LEU A 41 2.72 -0.74 4.69
CA LEU A 41 1.96 -1.31 5.80
C LEU A 41 0.46 -1.03 5.66
N TYR A 42 0.08 0.15 5.21
CA TYR A 42 -1.30 0.48 4.93
C TYR A 42 -1.89 -0.33 3.77
N ILE A 43 -1.14 -0.49 2.67
CA ILE A 43 -1.59 -1.27 1.51
C ILE A 43 -1.88 -2.72 1.92
N VAL A 44 -0.97 -3.34 2.69
CA VAL A 44 -1.06 -4.78 3.04
C VAL A 44 -1.98 -5.09 4.21
N ASN A 45 -2.02 -4.23 5.25
CA ASN A 45 -2.81 -4.49 6.46
C ASN A 45 -4.14 -3.71 6.50
N GLY A 46 -4.31 -2.69 5.63
CA GLY A 46 -5.42 -1.73 5.75
C GLY A 46 -5.33 -0.86 7.01
N LYS A 47 -6.37 -0.06 7.28
CA LYS A 47 -6.54 0.59 8.58
C LYS A 47 -6.93 -0.46 9.63
N GLU A 48 -6.01 -1.31 10.06
CA GLU A 48 -6.10 -1.92 11.39
C GLU A 48 -5.25 -1.09 12.36
N VAL A 49 -5.84 0.03 12.81
CA VAL A 49 -5.57 0.76 14.05
C VAL A 49 -6.81 1.55 14.45
#